data_AF-A0A2V8JVU1-F1
#
_entry.id   AF-A0A2V8JVU1-F1
#
_cell.length_a   1.000
_cell.length_b   1.000
_cell.length_c   1.000
_cell.angle_alpha   90.00
_cell.angle_beta   90.00
_cell.angle_gamma   90.00
#
_symmetry.space_group_name_H-M   'P 1'
#
loop_
_entity.id
_entity.type
_entity.pdbx_description
1 polymer ?
#
loop_
_entity_poly.entity_id
_entity_poly.type
_entity_poly.pdbx_seq_one_letter_code
_entity_poly.pdbx_strand_id
1 'polypeptide(L)'
;METTSRRMRSNGRRATLILFVAVGLALHVAAQSPPELIIRNGLVVTADARAEADVRIRNGTIAEIGRNQAPAVGAREIDARGMLVLPGGVDPHSHLTAERPADLPPGSVVEDYTSGSAAALAGGVTTITNFVSKQANENVTAFLDRNTALVEKFGIADFMIHVNVGDDPSWLTPQVLATMVNRGFTSTKTFMRETYFDTHAVGFVKLFRTSGAAGILSMIHCEDASIIADISELMVAEGAAGCAIYQQAGRSSRKYWRSSGRSQ
;
A
#
# COMPACT_ATOMS: atom_id res chain seq x y z
N MET A 1 5.59 63.13 -64.25
CA MET A 1 6.67 63.41 -65.20
C MET A 1 7.91 62.70 -64.70
N GLU A 2 8.47 61.84 -65.53
CA GLU A 2 9.65 61.01 -65.28
C GLU A 2 10.80 61.77 -64.62
N THR A 3 11.57 61.11 -63.78
CA THR A 3 12.90 60.63 -64.21
C THR A 3 13.60 59.86 -63.10
N THR A 4 14.05 58.69 -63.52
CA THR A 4 15.04 57.80 -62.93
C THR A 4 16.24 58.51 -62.30
N SER A 5 16.69 58.05 -61.14
CA SER A 5 18.08 58.20 -60.71
C SER A 5 18.64 56.89 -60.17
N ARG A 6 19.94 56.75 -60.39
CA ARG A 6 20.70 55.51 -60.59
C ARG A 6 21.51 55.21 -59.33
N ARG A 7 21.47 53.94 -58.91
CA ARG A 7 22.35 53.20 -57.98
C ARG A 7 23.57 53.93 -57.38
N MET A 8 23.70 53.83 -56.06
CA MET A 8 25.00 53.66 -55.38
C MET A 8 24.99 52.39 -54.54
N ARG A 9 26.05 51.59 -54.71
CA ARG A 9 26.37 50.39 -53.94
C ARG A 9 26.89 50.79 -52.56
N SER A 10 26.49 50.07 -51.51
CA SER A 10 27.32 49.92 -50.30
C SER A 10 27.40 48.46 -49.89
N ASN A 11 28.63 48.00 -49.66
CA ASN A 11 28.96 46.70 -49.11
C ASN A 11 28.64 46.71 -47.61
N GLY A 12 27.80 45.78 -47.16
CA GLY A 12 27.54 45.52 -45.75
C GLY A 12 27.63 44.02 -45.49
N ARG A 13 28.63 43.64 -44.71
CA ARG A 13 28.98 42.28 -44.26
C ARG A 13 27.75 41.54 -43.74
N ARG A 14 27.42 40.37 -44.30
CA ARG A 14 26.44 39.44 -43.71
C ARG A 14 27.12 38.70 -42.56
N ALA A 15 26.76 39.05 -41.33
CA ALA A 15 27.06 38.25 -40.16
C ALA A 15 26.16 36.99 -40.19
N THR A 16 26.77 35.83 -40.38
CA THR A 16 26.08 34.54 -40.25
C THR A 16 25.87 34.25 -38.76
N LEU A 17 24.66 34.48 -38.28
CA LEU A 17 24.22 34.09 -36.95
C LEU A 17 23.91 32.58 -36.98
N ILE A 18 24.85 31.74 -36.52
CA ILE A 18 24.61 30.31 -36.31
C ILE A 18 23.89 30.17 -34.97
N LEU A 19 22.57 29.98 -35.02
CA LEU A 19 21.74 29.66 -33.87
C LEU A 19 21.87 28.16 -33.58
N PHE A 20 22.68 27.79 -32.59
CA PHE A 20 22.68 26.44 -32.03
C PHE A 20 21.41 26.25 -31.19
N VAL A 21 20.37 25.67 -31.80
CA VAL A 21 19.24 25.11 -31.03
C VAL A 21 19.68 23.75 -30.51
N ALA A 22 20.23 23.74 -29.29
CA ALA A 22 20.41 22.51 -28.53
C ALA A 22 19.05 22.01 -28.05
N VAL A 23 18.39 21.18 -28.85
CA VAL A 23 17.27 20.34 -28.37
C VAL A 23 17.90 19.24 -27.52
N GLY A 24 18.07 19.54 -26.23
CA GLY A 24 18.35 18.53 -25.22
C GLY A 24 17.10 17.69 -25.01
N LEU A 25 16.89 16.68 -25.86
CA LEU A 25 15.93 15.62 -25.61
C LEU A 25 16.50 14.79 -24.46
N ALA A 26 16.11 15.12 -23.23
CA ALA A 26 16.30 14.24 -22.10
C ALA A 26 15.45 12.99 -22.35
N LEU A 27 16.02 12.01 -23.04
CA LEU A 27 15.50 10.66 -23.09
C LEU A 27 15.60 10.11 -21.66
N HIS A 28 14.52 10.28 -20.90
CA HIS A 28 14.19 9.31 -19.87
C HIS A 28 14.01 7.98 -20.61
N VAL A 29 15.07 7.18 -20.66
CA VAL A 29 14.94 5.74 -20.91
C VAL A 29 14.30 5.17 -19.65
N ALA A 30 12.99 5.38 -19.51
CA ALA A 30 12.18 4.37 -18.86
C ALA A 30 12.45 3.10 -19.66
N ALA A 31 12.94 2.05 -19.02
CA ALA A 31 13.10 0.75 -19.67
C ALA A 31 11.80 0.45 -20.40
N GLN A 32 11.83 0.42 -21.74
CA GLN A 32 10.66 0.05 -22.52
C GLN A 32 10.36 -1.39 -22.15
N SER A 33 9.37 -1.57 -21.27
CA SER A 33 8.80 -2.88 -21.03
C SER A 33 8.38 -3.43 -22.40
N PRO A 34 8.72 -4.68 -22.74
CA PRO A 34 8.34 -5.23 -24.02
C PRO A 34 6.82 -5.03 -24.21
N PRO A 35 6.36 -4.70 -25.42
CA PRO A 35 4.98 -4.32 -25.68
C PRO A 35 3.98 -5.41 -25.25
N GLU A 36 4.47 -6.64 -25.11
CA GLU A 36 3.73 -7.80 -24.66
C GLU A 36 4.61 -8.70 -23.77
N LEU A 37 4.00 -9.25 -22.72
CA LEU A 37 4.48 -10.39 -21.96
C LEU A 37 3.49 -11.54 -22.17
N ILE A 38 3.98 -12.74 -22.40
CA ILE A 38 3.14 -13.94 -22.45
C ILE A 38 3.71 -15.04 -21.56
N ILE A 39 2.86 -15.58 -20.67
CA ILE A 39 3.17 -16.73 -19.82
C ILE A 39 2.50 -17.94 -20.46
N ARG A 40 3.27 -18.98 -20.78
CA ARG A 40 2.82 -20.10 -21.62
C ARG A 40 2.87 -21.44 -20.92
N ASN A 41 2.06 -22.38 -21.38
CA ASN A 41 2.07 -23.79 -20.96
C ASN A 41 1.80 -24.01 -19.46
N GLY A 42 1.23 -23.03 -18.76
CA GLY A 42 0.96 -23.11 -17.33
C GLY A 42 -0.43 -23.68 -17.02
N LEU A 43 -0.62 -24.11 -15.78
CA LEU A 43 -1.95 -24.34 -15.21
C LEU A 43 -2.42 -23.04 -14.57
N VAL A 44 -3.28 -22.29 -15.26
CA VAL A 44 -3.90 -21.07 -14.73
C VAL A 44 -4.94 -21.47 -13.69
N VAL A 45 -4.84 -20.92 -12.49
CA VAL A 45 -5.76 -21.20 -11.38
C VAL A 45 -6.31 -19.89 -10.83
N THR A 46 -7.63 -19.77 -10.81
CA THR A 46 -8.38 -18.68 -10.14
C THR A 46 -9.15 -19.26 -8.95
N ALA A 47 -9.89 -18.41 -8.24
CA ALA A 47 -10.78 -18.87 -7.16
C ALA A 47 -11.84 -19.87 -7.65
N ASP A 48 -12.29 -19.73 -8.91
CA ASP A 48 -13.45 -20.45 -9.43
C ASP A 48 -13.08 -21.58 -10.41
N ALA A 49 -11.88 -21.55 -10.99
CA ALA A 49 -11.52 -22.44 -12.10
C ALA A 49 -10.03 -22.77 -12.18
N ARG A 50 -9.73 -23.86 -12.88
CA ARG A 50 -8.37 -24.21 -13.31
C ARG A 50 -8.37 -24.69 -14.77
N ALA A 51 -7.41 -24.24 -15.56
CA ALA A 51 -7.25 -24.66 -16.94
C ALA A 51 -5.80 -24.54 -17.41
N GLU A 52 -5.36 -25.47 -18.25
CA GLU A 52 -4.14 -25.26 -19.03
C GLU A 52 -4.39 -24.12 -20.02
N ALA A 53 -3.63 -23.05 -19.90
CA ALA A 53 -3.76 -21.88 -20.76
C ALA A 53 -2.48 -21.03 -20.76
N ASP A 54 -2.36 -20.22 -21.80
CA ASP A 54 -1.41 -19.12 -21.87
C ASP A 54 -2.10 -17.84 -21.36
N VAL A 55 -1.33 -16.95 -20.73
CA VAL A 55 -1.78 -15.64 -20.24
C VAL A 55 -0.99 -14.56 -20.96
N ARG A 56 -1.68 -13.75 -21.77
CA ARG A 56 -1.09 -12.61 -22.47
C ARG A 56 -1.36 -11.32 -21.73
N ILE A 57 -0.30 -10.55 -21.51
CA ILE A 57 -0.31 -9.28 -20.79
C ILE A 57 0.19 -8.18 -21.73
N ARG A 58 -0.57 -7.09 -21.84
CA ARG A 58 -0.20 -5.89 -22.61
C ARG A 58 -0.47 -4.66 -21.76
N ASN A 59 0.49 -3.73 -21.71
CA ASN A 59 0.39 -2.48 -20.97
C ASN A 59 -0.06 -2.67 -19.50
N GLY A 60 0.42 -3.71 -18.83
CA GLY A 60 0.06 -4.03 -17.43
C GLY A 60 -1.27 -4.74 -17.23
N THR A 61 -2.05 -5.00 -18.28
CA THR A 61 -3.37 -5.64 -18.19
C THR A 61 -3.35 -7.02 -18.85
N ILE A 62 -4.07 -7.98 -18.25
CA ILE A 62 -4.33 -9.28 -18.88
C ILE A 62 -5.23 -9.05 -20.11
N ALA A 63 -4.66 -9.24 -21.30
CA ALA A 63 -5.35 -9.03 -22.57
C ALA A 63 -6.12 -10.27 -23.02
N GLU A 64 -5.60 -11.46 -22.73
CA GLU A 64 -6.20 -12.73 -23.16
C GLU A 64 -5.75 -13.90 -22.27
N ILE A 65 -6.67 -14.82 -21.97
CA ILE A 65 -6.39 -16.12 -21.36
C ILE A 65 -6.94 -17.19 -22.30
N GLY A 66 -6.09 -18.13 -22.75
CA GLY A 66 -6.47 -19.09 -23.78
C GLY A 66 -5.31 -20.00 -24.18
N ARG A 67 -5.59 -21.10 -24.88
CA ARG A 67 -4.57 -22.09 -25.26
C ARG A 67 -3.89 -21.75 -26.58
N ASN A 68 -2.63 -22.18 -26.74
CA ASN A 68 -1.88 -22.13 -27.99
C ASN A 68 -1.75 -20.72 -28.57
N GLN A 69 -1.55 -19.72 -27.72
CA GLN A 69 -1.38 -18.34 -28.16
C GLN A 69 0.01 -18.15 -28.79
N ALA A 70 0.05 -17.50 -29.95
CA ALA A 70 1.31 -17.13 -30.59
C ALA A 70 1.85 -15.82 -29.96
N PRO A 71 3.12 -15.76 -29.55
CA PRO A 71 3.73 -14.53 -29.05
C PRO A 71 3.80 -13.48 -30.16
N ALA A 72 3.56 -12.21 -29.83
CA ALA A 72 3.88 -11.11 -30.74
C ALA A 72 5.39 -11.04 -30.99
N VAL A 73 5.79 -10.48 -32.14
CA VAL A 73 7.21 -10.23 -32.44
C VAL A 73 7.81 -9.32 -31.36
N GLY A 74 8.86 -9.79 -30.69
CA GLY A 74 9.52 -9.05 -29.61
C GLY A 74 8.81 -9.13 -28.24
N ALA A 75 7.80 -9.99 -28.09
CA ALA A 75 7.20 -10.27 -26.79
C ALA A 75 8.22 -10.94 -25.84
N ARG A 76 8.10 -10.65 -24.55
CA ARG A 76 8.79 -11.44 -23.52
C ARG A 76 7.99 -12.70 -23.26
N GLU A 77 8.63 -13.85 -23.31
CA GLU A 77 8.00 -15.14 -23.04
C GLU A 77 8.47 -15.73 -21.71
N ILE A 78 7.55 -16.34 -20.98
CA ILE A 78 7.82 -17.14 -19.78
C ILE A 78 7.20 -18.52 -19.98
N ASP A 79 8.00 -19.59 -20.00
CA ASP A 79 7.49 -20.98 -20.03
C ASP A 79 7.18 -21.43 -18.60
N ALA A 80 5.89 -21.65 -18.32
CA ALA A 80 5.35 -22.07 -17.02
C ALA A 80 4.95 -23.56 -17.02
N ARG A 81 5.54 -24.38 -17.90
CA ARG A 81 5.26 -25.82 -17.96
C ARG A 81 5.47 -26.50 -16.62
N GLY A 82 4.44 -27.20 -16.14
CA GLY A 82 4.46 -27.87 -14.84
C GLY A 82 4.36 -26.92 -13.65
N MET A 83 4.12 -25.63 -13.88
CA MET A 83 3.93 -24.61 -12.85
C MET A 83 2.47 -24.15 -12.80
N LEU A 84 2.08 -23.60 -11.65
CA LEU A 84 0.82 -22.88 -11.49
C LEU A 84 1.02 -21.42 -11.88
N VAL A 85 0.03 -20.86 -12.58
CA VAL A 85 -0.07 -19.42 -12.85
C VAL A 85 -1.23 -18.89 -12.01
N LEU A 86 -0.88 -18.18 -10.93
CA LEU A 86 -1.81 -17.69 -9.92
C LEU A 86 -1.96 -16.16 -10.04
N PRO A 87 -3.11 -15.57 -9.64
CA PRO A 87 -3.15 -14.18 -9.25
C PRO A 87 -2.07 -13.89 -8.19
N GLY A 88 -1.45 -12.71 -8.28
CA GLY A 88 -0.53 -12.28 -7.24
C GLY A 88 -1.24 -12.21 -5.89
N GLY A 89 -0.52 -12.59 -4.83
CA GLY A 89 -1.05 -12.55 -3.47
C GLY A 89 -1.40 -11.12 -3.06
N VAL A 90 -2.41 -11.01 -2.19
CA VAL A 90 -2.80 -9.75 -1.54
C VAL A 90 -2.58 -9.92 -0.05
N ASP A 91 -1.66 -9.16 0.54
CA ASP A 91 -1.45 -9.10 1.99
C ASP A 91 -2.27 -7.95 2.59
N PRO A 92 -3.39 -8.24 3.29
CA PRO A 92 -4.27 -7.23 3.83
C PRO A 92 -3.78 -6.67 5.18
N HIS A 93 -2.61 -7.09 5.70
CA HIS A 93 -2.14 -6.61 7.00
C HIS A 93 -0.62 -6.54 7.14
N SER A 94 -0.01 -5.48 6.63
CA SER A 94 1.42 -5.18 6.83
C SER A 94 1.64 -3.86 7.59
N HIS A 95 2.80 -3.72 8.25
CA HIS A 95 3.19 -2.53 9.00
C HIS A 95 4.56 -2.06 8.54
N LEU A 96 4.58 -1.13 7.59
CA LEU A 96 5.80 -0.61 6.98
C LEU A 96 6.10 0.80 7.47
N THR A 97 7.37 1.08 7.68
CA THR A 97 7.82 2.39 8.13
C THR A 97 8.09 3.32 6.95
N ALA A 98 7.68 4.58 7.08
CA ALA A 98 8.03 5.62 6.11
C ALA A 98 9.47 6.08 6.28
N GLU A 99 9.91 6.15 7.54
CA GLU A 99 11.25 6.53 7.96
C GLU A 99 11.60 5.68 9.16
N ARG A 100 12.89 5.33 9.30
CA ARG A 100 13.36 4.58 10.46
C ARG A 100 13.14 5.41 11.74
N PRO A 101 12.40 4.90 12.73
CA PRO A 101 12.24 5.59 14.00
C PRO A 101 13.60 5.89 14.66
N ALA A 102 13.79 7.14 15.09
CA ALA A 102 15.05 7.64 15.64
C ALA A 102 15.44 7.00 16.98
N ASP A 103 14.46 6.45 17.69
CA ASP A 103 14.58 5.76 18.97
C ASP A 103 14.98 4.28 18.82
N LEU A 104 15.02 3.74 17.60
CA LEU A 104 15.41 2.35 17.40
C LEU A 104 16.94 2.17 17.49
N PRO A 105 17.40 1.14 18.23
CA PRO A 105 18.82 0.81 18.32
C PRO A 105 19.51 0.73 16.95
N PRO A 106 20.80 1.15 16.84
CA PRO A 106 21.63 0.90 15.67
C PRO A 106 21.60 -0.58 15.26
N GLY A 107 21.18 -0.86 14.01
CA GLY A 107 21.11 -2.23 13.48
C GLY A 107 19.74 -2.91 13.61
N SER A 108 18.74 -2.27 14.20
CA SER A 108 17.36 -2.76 14.13
C SER A 108 16.89 -2.82 12.67
N VAL A 109 16.48 -4.01 12.24
CA VAL A 109 15.84 -4.20 10.93
C VAL A 109 14.40 -3.72 11.04
N VAL A 110 14.05 -2.75 10.20
CA VAL A 110 12.68 -2.27 10.05
C VAL A 110 12.38 -2.29 8.58
N GLU A 111 11.26 -2.90 8.21
CA GLU A 111 10.82 -2.87 6.83
C GLU A 111 10.24 -1.49 6.52
N ASP A 112 10.77 -0.88 5.47
CA ASP A 112 10.22 0.29 4.83
C ASP A 112 9.39 -0.11 3.60
N TYR A 113 8.77 0.87 2.94
CA TYR A 113 7.98 0.62 1.73
C TYR A 113 8.75 -0.15 0.65
N THR A 114 10.04 0.12 0.46
CA THR A 114 10.85 -0.50 -0.59
C THR A 114 11.23 -1.94 -0.24
N SER A 115 11.80 -2.14 0.94
CA SER A 115 12.22 -3.47 1.44
C SER A 115 11.03 -4.40 1.68
N GLY A 116 9.93 -3.89 2.26
CA GLY A 116 8.70 -4.64 2.44
C GLY A 116 8.05 -5.05 1.11
N SER A 117 8.01 -4.14 0.13
CA SER A 117 7.54 -4.48 -1.21
C SER A 117 8.42 -5.54 -1.88
N ALA A 118 9.75 -5.45 -1.73
CA ALA A 118 10.68 -6.42 -2.30
C ALA A 118 10.49 -7.81 -1.69
N ALA A 119 10.31 -7.89 -0.36
CA ALA A 119 10.01 -9.13 0.34
C ALA A 119 8.68 -9.74 -0.12
N ALA A 120 7.63 -8.91 -0.24
CA ALA A 120 6.32 -9.33 -0.72
C ALA A 120 6.39 -9.90 -2.15
N LEU A 121 6.99 -9.16 -3.08
CA LEU A 121 7.11 -9.59 -4.48
C LEU A 121 7.95 -10.87 -4.63
N ALA A 122 9.02 -11.01 -3.84
CA ALA A 122 9.84 -12.23 -3.82
C ALA A 122 9.04 -13.45 -3.32
N GLY A 123 8.06 -13.23 -2.44
CA GLY A 123 7.13 -14.25 -1.96
C GLY A 123 5.89 -14.48 -2.86
N GLY A 124 5.75 -13.74 -3.96
CA GLY A 124 4.59 -13.82 -4.86
C GLY A 124 3.38 -12.97 -4.43
N VAL A 125 3.55 -12.05 -3.47
CA VAL A 125 2.54 -11.05 -3.07
C VAL A 125 2.78 -9.78 -3.88
N THR A 126 1.78 -9.36 -4.65
CA THR A 126 1.89 -8.20 -5.56
C THR A 126 1.16 -6.96 -5.07
N THR A 127 0.27 -7.13 -4.08
CA THR A 127 -0.44 -6.03 -3.44
C THR A 127 -0.31 -6.18 -1.93
N ILE A 128 0.13 -5.14 -1.26
CA ILE A 128 0.32 -5.11 0.19
C ILE A 128 -0.47 -3.96 0.81
N THR A 129 -0.60 -3.99 2.12
CA THR A 129 -1.28 -2.94 2.87
C THR A 129 -0.31 -2.17 3.74
N ASN A 130 -0.71 -0.97 4.14
CA ASN A 130 -0.10 -0.34 5.29
C ASN A 130 -1.13 0.39 6.15
N PHE A 131 -0.87 0.45 7.46
CA PHE A 131 -1.66 1.22 8.40
C PHE A 131 -0.99 2.58 8.65
N VAL A 132 -1.73 3.67 8.39
CA VAL A 132 -1.20 5.03 8.50
C VAL A 132 -2.01 5.84 9.51
N SER A 133 -1.31 6.66 10.27
CA SER A 133 -1.90 7.55 11.27
C SER A 133 -1.73 9.01 10.88
N LYS A 134 -2.79 9.79 11.11
CA LYS A 134 -2.77 11.24 10.98
C LYS A 134 -1.97 11.84 12.14
N GLN A 135 -1.10 12.82 11.86
CA GLN A 135 -0.39 13.52 12.93
C GLN A 135 -1.33 14.52 13.64
N ALA A 136 -1.07 14.84 14.91
CA ALA A 136 -1.97 15.67 15.73
C ALA A 136 -2.38 16.99 15.05
N ASN A 137 -1.40 17.74 14.53
CA ASN A 137 -1.60 19.06 13.92
C ASN A 137 -1.70 19.03 12.38
N GLU A 138 -1.80 17.84 11.79
CA GLU A 138 -1.90 17.66 10.34
C GLU A 138 -3.37 17.75 9.91
N ASN A 139 -3.66 18.47 8.83
CA ASN A 139 -5.01 18.46 8.25
C ASN A 139 -5.23 17.20 7.38
N VAL A 140 -6.48 16.82 7.16
CA VAL A 140 -6.82 15.57 6.44
C VAL A 140 -6.23 15.55 5.03
N THR A 141 -6.27 16.64 4.27
CA THR A 141 -5.72 16.67 2.90
C THR A 141 -4.22 16.43 2.91
N ALA A 142 -3.48 17.11 3.78
CA ALA A 142 -2.04 16.93 3.95
C ALA A 142 -1.68 15.50 4.37
N PHE A 143 -2.48 14.90 5.25
CA PHE A 143 -2.35 13.50 5.65
C PHE A 143 -2.50 12.56 4.44
N LEU A 144 -3.54 12.72 3.62
CA LEU A 144 -3.76 11.87 2.45
C LEU A 144 -2.66 12.08 1.39
N ASP A 145 -2.24 13.33 1.16
CA ASP A 145 -1.16 13.68 0.21
C ASP A 145 0.16 13.06 0.63
N ARG A 146 0.54 13.20 1.90
CA ARG A 146 1.79 12.65 2.43
C ARG A 146 1.84 11.14 2.25
N ASN A 147 0.78 10.41 2.60
CA ASN A 147 0.78 8.95 2.48
C ASN A 147 0.75 8.48 1.02
N THR A 148 0.06 9.20 0.14
CA THR A 148 0.10 8.93 -1.31
C THR A 148 1.53 9.09 -1.85
N ALA A 149 2.17 10.22 -1.53
CA ALA A 149 3.52 10.53 -1.98
C ALA A 149 4.57 9.53 -1.46
N LEU A 150 4.40 8.99 -0.25
CA LEU A 150 5.28 7.96 0.30
C LEU A 150 5.19 6.65 -0.50
N VAL A 151 3.98 6.20 -0.81
CA VAL A 151 3.76 5.01 -1.64
C VAL A 151 4.32 5.23 -3.04
N GLU A 152 4.01 6.36 -3.69
CA GLU A 152 4.52 6.66 -5.03
C GLU A 152 6.04 6.75 -5.10
N LYS A 153 6.67 7.24 -4.03
CA LYS A 153 8.12 7.43 -3.99
C LYS A 153 8.88 6.13 -3.70
N PHE A 154 8.34 5.26 -2.84
CA PHE A 154 9.11 4.16 -2.27
C PHE A 154 8.51 2.77 -2.53
N GLY A 155 7.22 2.67 -2.86
CA GLY A 155 6.54 1.42 -3.15
C GLY A 155 6.96 0.85 -4.51
N ILE A 156 7.25 -0.45 -4.55
CA ILE A 156 7.46 -1.18 -5.82
C ILE A 156 6.41 -2.28 -6.05
N ALA A 157 5.56 -2.54 -5.04
CA ALA A 157 4.33 -3.31 -5.16
C ALA A 157 3.12 -2.35 -5.20
N ASP A 158 1.92 -2.88 -5.49
CA ASP A 158 0.68 -2.12 -5.35
C ASP A 158 0.29 -2.01 -3.86
N PHE A 159 -0.40 -0.93 -3.49
CA PHE A 159 -0.77 -0.66 -2.10
C PHE A 159 -2.25 -0.42 -1.89
N MET A 160 -2.77 -0.93 -0.77
CA MET A 160 -3.99 -0.45 -0.13
C MET A 160 -3.64 0.21 1.21
N ILE A 161 -4.29 1.33 1.53
CA ILE A 161 -3.98 2.07 2.75
C ILE A 161 -5.15 2.06 3.73
N HIS A 162 -4.84 1.65 4.96
CA HIS A 162 -5.75 1.61 6.09
C HIS A 162 -5.51 2.80 7.02
N VAL A 163 -6.56 3.57 7.32
CA VAL A 163 -6.43 4.75 8.18
C VAL A 163 -6.68 4.37 9.64
N ASN A 164 -5.65 4.49 10.48
CA ASN A 164 -5.81 4.39 11.93
C ASN A 164 -6.68 5.55 12.43
N VAL A 165 -7.75 5.22 13.15
CA VAL A 165 -8.68 6.22 13.69
C VAL A 165 -8.03 7.03 14.82
N GLY A 166 -7.17 6.38 15.61
CA GLY A 166 -6.64 6.94 16.84
C GLY A 166 -7.59 6.73 18.03
N ASP A 167 -7.37 7.51 19.08
CA ASP A 167 -8.11 7.50 20.33
C ASP A 167 -9.46 8.21 20.26
N ASP A 168 -9.55 9.27 19.44
CA ASP A 168 -10.76 10.05 19.22
C ASP A 168 -11.29 9.89 17.78
N PRO A 169 -12.49 9.29 17.57
CA PRO A 169 -13.08 9.17 16.24
C PRO A 169 -13.72 10.47 15.71
N SER A 170 -13.78 11.55 16.47
CA SER A 170 -14.56 12.76 16.15
C SER A 170 -14.10 13.49 14.87
N TRP A 171 -12.82 13.34 14.50
CA TRP A 171 -12.27 13.99 13.30
C TRP A 171 -12.74 13.34 11.99
N LEU A 172 -13.24 12.11 12.03
CA LEU A 172 -13.77 11.38 10.87
C LEU A 172 -15.24 11.74 10.59
N THR A 173 -15.47 13.00 10.27
CA THR A 173 -16.80 13.50 9.88
C THR A 173 -17.25 12.92 8.53
N PRO A 174 -18.56 12.95 8.19
CA PRO A 174 -19.03 12.51 6.87
C PRO A 174 -18.31 13.19 5.69
N GLN A 175 -17.95 14.46 5.83
CA GLN A 175 -17.19 15.19 4.82
C GLN A 175 -15.77 14.63 4.67
N VAL A 176 -15.09 14.35 5.80
CA VAL A 176 -13.76 13.73 5.80
C VAL A 176 -13.80 12.34 5.18
N LEU A 177 -14.79 11.52 5.55
CA LEU A 177 -14.99 10.18 4.98
C LEU A 177 -15.21 10.26 3.46
N ALA A 178 -16.02 11.20 2.97
CA ALA A 178 -16.21 11.41 1.54
C ALA A 178 -14.90 11.82 0.84
N THR A 179 -14.10 12.71 1.44
CA THR A 179 -12.77 13.07 0.93
C THR A 179 -11.84 11.85 0.86
N MET A 180 -11.83 11.01 1.89
CA MET A 180 -11.03 9.78 1.91
C MET A 180 -11.42 8.84 0.76
N VAL A 181 -12.71 8.56 0.57
CA VAL A 181 -13.22 7.70 -0.51
C VAL A 181 -12.84 8.24 -1.89
N ASN A 182 -13.02 9.55 -2.12
CA ASN A 182 -12.64 10.19 -3.39
C ASN A 182 -11.13 10.09 -3.68
N ARG A 183 -10.32 9.83 -2.67
CA ARG A 183 -8.86 9.66 -2.78
C ARG A 183 -8.40 8.21 -2.70
N GLY A 184 -9.31 7.24 -2.68
CA GLY A 184 -9.00 5.81 -2.63
C GLY A 184 -8.73 5.24 -1.23
N PHE A 185 -8.95 6.02 -0.17
CA PHE A 185 -8.80 5.57 1.21
C PHE A 185 -10.14 5.02 1.72
N THR A 186 -10.38 3.73 1.48
CA THR A 186 -11.69 3.09 1.67
C THR A 186 -11.77 2.19 2.91
N SER A 187 -10.87 2.37 3.88
CA SER A 187 -10.86 1.54 5.08
C SER A 187 -10.22 2.23 6.29
N THR A 188 -10.72 1.88 7.49
CA THR A 188 -10.26 2.41 8.77
C THR A 188 -9.89 1.28 9.73
N LYS A 189 -9.03 1.58 10.71
CA LYS A 189 -8.60 0.65 11.77
C LYS A 189 -8.82 1.26 13.15
N THR A 190 -9.53 0.51 14.00
CA THR A 190 -9.80 0.82 15.41
C THR A 190 -9.26 -0.30 16.30
N PHE A 191 -8.86 0.04 17.52
CA PHE A 191 -8.35 -0.93 18.50
C PHE A 191 -9.21 -0.91 19.76
N MET A 192 -9.71 -2.08 20.18
CA MET A 192 -10.43 -2.26 21.46
C MET A 192 -9.49 -2.55 22.64
N ARG A 193 -8.24 -2.94 22.34
CA ARG A 193 -7.22 -3.28 23.35
C ARG A 193 -6.75 -2.12 24.22
N GLU A 194 -7.27 -0.91 23.98
CA GLU A 194 -6.91 0.31 24.69
C GLU A 194 -8.17 0.90 25.35
N THR A 195 -8.03 1.46 26.55
CA THR A 195 -9.15 1.99 27.36
C THR A 195 -9.85 3.19 26.73
N TYR A 196 -9.21 3.86 25.76
CA TYR A 196 -9.86 4.95 25.01
C TYR A 196 -11.06 4.44 24.21
N PHE A 197 -11.08 3.16 23.79
CA PHE A 197 -12.20 2.61 23.05
C PHE A 197 -13.46 2.64 23.91
N ASP A 198 -13.37 2.14 25.15
CA ASP A 198 -14.49 2.11 26.08
C ASP A 198 -14.95 3.53 26.45
N THR A 199 -14.00 4.43 26.65
CA THR A 199 -14.26 5.85 26.95
C THR A 199 -15.01 6.55 25.82
N HIS A 200 -14.76 6.15 24.56
CA HIS A 200 -15.36 6.75 23.37
C HIS A 200 -16.26 5.78 22.58
N ALA A 201 -16.78 4.71 23.22
CA ALA A 201 -17.42 3.59 22.53
C ALA A 201 -18.59 4.02 21.64
N VAL A 202 -19.41 4.97 22.13
CA VAL A 202 -20.52 5.54 21.36
C VAL A 202 -20.03 6.29 20.13
N GLY A 203 -18.89 6.98 20.22
CA GLY A 203 -18.24 7.66 19.11
C GLY A 203 -17.79 6.68 18.02
N PHE A 204 -17.12 5.60 18.40
CA PHE A 204 -16.70 4.55 17.47
C PHE A 204 -17.89 3.83 16.81
N VAL A 205 -18.95 3.50 17.57
CA VAL A 205 -20.16 2.89 17.00
C VAL A 205 -20.84 3.82 15.99
N LYS A 206 -20.88 5.13 16.24
CA LYS A 206 -21.38 6.12 15.26
C LYS A 206 -20.50 6.15 14.02
N LEU A 207 -19.16 6.17 14.20
CA LEU A 207 -18.20 6.10 13.11
C LEU A 207 -18.44 4.88 12.21
N PHE A 208 -18.62 3.68 12.78
CA PHE A 208 -18.83 2.46 11.99
C PHE A 208 -20.09 2.53 11.11
N ARG A 209 -21.18 3.10 11.64
CA ARG A 209 -22.42 3.31 10.86
C ARG A 209 -22.19 4.31 9.72
N THR A 210 -21.51 5.42 10.00
CA THR A 210 -21.21 6.43 8.97
C THR A 210 -20.19 5.94 7.94
N SER A 211 -19.20 5.13 8.34
CA SER A 211 -18.26 4.48 7.44
C SER A 211 -18.97 3.51 6.51
N GLY A 212 -19.85 2.65 7.04
CA GLY A 212 -20.65 1.73 6.24
C GLY A 212 -21.52 2.47 5.20
N ALA A 213 -22.15 3.57 5.59
CA ALA A 213 -22.93 4.40 4.66
C ALA A 213 -22.08 5.10 3.58
N ALA A 214 -20.80 5.36 3.86
CA ALA A 214 -19.85 5.97 2.93
C ALA A 214 -19.08 4.95 2.06
N GLY A 215 -19.30 3.64 2.25
CA GLY A 215 -18.54 2.59 1.54
C GLY A 215 -17.13 2.37 2.09
N ILE A 216 -16.89 2.71 3.36
CA ILE A 216 -15.61 2.51 4.06
C ILE A 216 -15.70 1.25 4.94
N LEU A 217 -14.75 0.33 4.76
CA LEU A 217 -14.60 -0.85 5.59
C LEU A 217 -13.95 -0.51 6.94
N SER A 218 -14.67 -0.69 8.05
CA SER A 218 -14.11 -0.54 9.40
C SER A 218 -13.53 -1.86 9.91
N MET A 219 -12.23 -1.86 10.23
CA MET A 219 -11.55 -2.98 10.85
C MET A 219 -11.34 -2.73 12.35
N ILE A 220 -11.49 -3.79 13.14
CA ILE A 220 -11.37 -3.70 14.59
C ILE A 220 -10.33 -4.71 15.06
N HIS A 221 -9.40 -4.27 15.91
CA HIS A 221 -8.57 -5.17 16.70
C HIS A 221 -9.32 -5.48 18.00
N CYS A 222 -9.82 -6.70 18.13
CA CYS A 222 -10.83 -7.08 19.13
C CYS A 222 -10.21 -7.81 20.31
N GLU A 223 -9.55 -7.07 21.21
CA GLU A 223 -9.19 -7.57 22.54
C GLU A 223 -9.74 -6.59 23.58
N ASP A 224 -10.05 -7.08 24.77
CA ASP A 224 -10.60 -6.26 25.86
C ASP A 224 -9.47 -5.64 26.68
N ALA A 225 -9.46 -4.31 26.78
CA ALA A 225 -8.42 -3.56 27.48
C ALA A 225 -8.32 -3.92 28.97
N SER A 226 -9.46 -4.16 29.63
CA SER A 226 -9.49 -4.49 31.06
C SER A 226 -8.93 -5.88 31.34
N ILE A 227 -9.25 -6.86 30.49
CA ILE A 227 -8.71 -8.22 30.60
C ILE A 227 -7.20 -8.22 30.32
N ILE A 228 -6.74 -7.46 29.32
CA ILE A 228 -5.30 -7.32 29.05
C ILE A 228 -4.59 -6.71 30.25
N ALA A 229 -5.14 -5.65 30.85
CA ALA A 229 -4.54 -4.98 31.99
C ALA A 229 -4.43 -5.93 33.21
N ASP A 230 -5.53 -6.57 33.60
CA ASP A 230 -5.57 -7.50 34.75
C ASP A 230 -4.58 -8.66 34.59
N ILE A 231 -4.58 -9.32 33.42
CA ILE A 231 -3.66 -10.44 33.18
C ILE A 231 -2.20 -9.96 33.16
N SER A 232 -1.93 -8.78 32.58
CA SER A 232 -0.57 -8.22 32.55
C SER A 232 -0.06 -7.94 33.97
N GLU A 233 -0.88 -7.34 34.82
CA GLU A 233 -0.55 -7.08 36.23
C GLU A 233 -0.29 -8.38 37.00
N LEU A 234 -1.17 -9.39 36.84
CA LEU A 234 -1.01 -10.70 37.47
C LEU A 234 0.30 -11.39 37.05
N MET A 235 0.63 -11.40 35.76
CA MET A 235 1.86 -12.04 35.26
C MET A 235 3.12 -11.35 35.80
N VAL A 236 3.13 -10.02 35.85
CA VAL A 236 4.25 -9.26 36.44
C VAL A 236 4.37 -9.54 37.94
N ALA A 237 3.26 -9.61 38.67
CA ALA A 237 3.26 -9.96 40.10
C ALA A 237 3.77 -11.39 40.37
N GLU A 238 3.51 -12.33 39.46
CA GLU A 238 4.04 -13.70 39.49
C GLU A 238 5.52 -13.81 39.06
N GLY A 239 6.17 -12.68 38.76
CA GLY A 239 7.59 -12.62 38.39
C GLY A 239 7.86 -12.98 36.93
N ALA A 240 6.83 -13.07 36.08
CA ALA A 240 7.04 -13.22 34.65
C ALA A 240 7.60 -11.92 34.06
N ALA A 241 8.57 -12.05 33.15
CA ALA A 241 9.24 -10.93 32.51
C ALA A 241 9.53 -11.23 31.02
N GLY A 242 9.64 -10.15 30.23
CA GLY A 242 9.99 -10.22 28.81
C GLY A 242 8.93 -10.94 27.96
N CYS A 243 9.35 -11.42 26.79
CA CYS A 243 8.43 -12.03 25.81
C CYS A 243 7.73 -13.30 26.33
N ALA A 244 8.26 -13.93 27.39
CA ALA A 244 7.66 -15.11 28.01
C ALA A 244 6.26 -14.84 28.57
N ILE A 245 5.96 -13.59 28.95
CA ILE A 245 4.63 -13.16 29.44
C ILE A 245 3.56 -13.47 28.39
N TYR A 246 3.78 -13.17 27.10
CA TYR A 246 2.77 -13.37 26.06
C TYR A 246 2.44 -14.84 25.83
N GLN A 247 3.45 -15.72 25.91
CA GLN A 247 3.24 -17.16 25.78
C GLN A 247 2.58 -17.76 27.03
N GLN A 248 2.92 -17.24 28.21
CA GLN A 248 2.38 -17.70 29.50
C GLN A 248 0.95 -17.21 29.72
N ALA A 249 0.60 -15.97 29.34
CA ALA A 249 -0.75 -15.42 29.43
C ALA A 249 -1.80 -16.28 28.71
N GLY A 250 -1.47 -16.84 27.53
CA GLY A 250 -2.35 -17.77 26.81
C GLY A 250 -2.57 -19.12 27.53
N ARG A 251 -1.60 -19.55 28.36
CA ARG A 251 -1.70 -20.79 29.17
C ARG A 251 -2.35 -20.54 30.52
N SER A 252 -2.03 -19.42 31.16
CA SER A 252 -2.56 -18.98 32.45
C SER A 252 -4.03 -18.60 32.33
N SER A 253 -4.45 -17.91 31.26
CA SER A 253 -5.88 -17.68 30.97
C SER A 253 -6.65 -19.00 30.83
N ARG A 254 -6.12 -20.00 30.12
CA ARG A 254 -6.75 -21.34 30.05
C ARG A 254 -6.84 -22.03 31.41
N LYS A 255 -5.83 -21.88 32.28
CA LYS A 255 -5.88 -22.41 33.65
C LYS A 255 -6.91 -21.65 34.48
N TYR A 256 -6.92 -20.32 34.41
CA TYR A 256 -7.85 -19.43 35.08
C TYR A 256 -9.31 -19.77 34.71
N TRP A 257 -9.64 -19.87 33.42
CA TRP A 257 -10.97 -20.27 32.95
C TRP A 257 -11.35 -21.71 33.29
N ARG A 258 -10.37 -22.62 33.40
CA ARG A 258 -10.62 -24.01 33.87
C ARG A 258 -10.79 -24.10 35.39
N SER A 259 -10.14 -23.22 36.15
CA SER A 259 -10.27 -23.16 37.61
C SER A 259 -11.48 -22.35 38.06
N SER A 260 -11.92 -21.35 37.29
CA SER A 260 -13.16 -20.60 37.52
C SER A 260 -14.40 -21.35 37.01
N GLY A 261 -14.21 -22.42 36.24
CA GLY A 261 -15.24 -23.39 35.86
C GLY A 261 -15.67 -24.36 36.97
N ARG A 262 -15.89 -23.88 38.20
CA ARG A 262 -16.69 -24.59 39.22
C ARG A 262 -17.64 -23.63 39.93
N SER A 263 -18.92 -23.99 39.80
CA SER A 263 -20.17 -23.44 40.33
C SER A 263 -20.59 -22.07 39.76
N GLN A 264 -21.36 -22.04 38.66
CA GLN A 264 -22.79 -22.40 38.61
C GLN A 264 -23.16 -22.94 37.24
#